data_AF-A0A2X2W8P3-F1
#
_entry.id   AF-A0A2X2W8P3-F1
#
_cell.length_a   1.000
_cell.length_b   1.000
_cell.length_c   1.000
_cell.angle_alpha   90.00
_cell.angle_beta   90.00
_cell.angle_gamma   90.00
#
_symmetry.space_group_name_H-M   'P 1'
#
loop_
_entity.id
_entity.type
_entity.pdbx_description
1 polymer ?
#
loop_
_entity_poly.entity_id
_entity_poly.type
_entity_poly.pdbx_seq_one_letter_code
_entity_poly.pdbx_strand_id
1 'polypeptide(L)'
;MKMKKLTEADVTAESVFMLQRRQVLKALGISAAALSLPATAQADLLSWFKGNDRPPAPAGKPLDFSKPTAWQNDLPLTPENKVTGYNNFYEFGLDKADPAANAGSLKTDPWTLKISGEVAKPLTLDHDALTTRFPAGRANLSYALR
;
A
#
# COMPACT_ATOMS: atom_id res chain seq x y z
N MET A 1 42.78 1.18 48.16
CA MET A 1 42.47 0.48 46.90
C MET A 1 41.05 -0.08 47.02
N LYS A 2 40.06 0.43 46.26
CA LYS A 2 38.66 -0.05 46.36
C LYS A 2 38.54 -1.39 45.64
N MET A 3 38.15 -2.44 46.36
CA MET A 3 37.90 -3.78 45.79
C MET A 3 36.63 -3.73 44.94
N LYS A 4 36.77 -3.95 43.63
CA LYS A 4 35.63 -4.03 42.70
C LYS A 4 34.92 -5.38 42.94
N LYS A 5 33.68 -5.34 43.41
CA LYS A 5 32.88 -6.55 43.69
C LYS A 5 32.49 -7.17 42.35
N LEU A 6 33.01 -8.36 42.05
CA LEU A 6 32.68 -9.10 40.83
C LEU A 6 31.22 -9.51 40.89
N THR A 7 30.51 -9.30 39.78
CA THR A 7 29.11 -9.67 39.58
C THR A 7 29.00 -10.83 38.61
N GLU A 8 27.85 -11.49 38.55
CA GLU A 8 27.60 -12.60 37.62
C GLU A 8 27.81 -12.20 36.14
N ALA A 9 27.64 -10.90 35.82
CA ALA A 9 27.92 -10.34 34.52
C ALA A 9 29.42 -10.31 34.15
N ASP A 10 30.32 -10.34 35.15
CA ASP A 10 31.78 -10.35 34.94
C ASP A 10 32.31 -11.76 34.63
N VAL A 11 31.48 -12.81 34.78
CA VAL A 11 31.88 -14.21 34.58
C VAL A 11 32.02 -14.56 33.10
N THR A 12 31.30 -13.86 32.21
CA THR A 12 31.34 -14.12 30.76
C THR A 12 31.73 -12.86 30.02
N ALA A 13 32.75 -12.92 29.17
CA ALA A 13 33.12 -11.79 28.33
C ALA A 13 31.92 -11.36 27.47
N GLU A 14 31.66 -10.05 27.42
CA GLU A 14 30.50 -9.47 26.74
C GLU A 14 30.42 -9.91 25.27
N SER A 15 31.56 -10.02 24.58
CA SER A 15 31.64 -10.50 23.21
C SER A 15 31.09 -11.92 23.05
N VAL A 16 31.39 -12.83 23.97
CA VAL A 16 30.91 -14.22 23.96
C VAL A 16 29.42 -14.28 24.32
N PHE A 17 29.00 -13.49 25.30
CA PHE A 17 27.58 -13.40 25.68
C PHE A 17 26.72 -12.86 24.54
N MET A 18 27.16 -11.77 23.89
CA MET A 18 26.40 -11.08 22.84
C MET A 18 26.45 -11.79 21.48
N LEU A 19 27.59 -12.39 21.10
CA LEU A 19 27.72 -13.08 19.80
C LEU A 19 27.23 -14.52 19.83
N GLN A 20 27.48 -15.29 20.89
CA GLN A 20 27.20 -16.73 20.87
C GLN A 20 25.87 -17.06 21.57
N ARG A 21 25.70 -16.64 22.82
CA ARG A 21 24.50 -17.04 23.59
C ARG A 21 23.26 -16.27 23.14
N ARG A 22 23.37 -14.94 23.03
CA ARG A 22 22.23 -14.10 22.69
C ARG A 22 21.75 -14.27 21.25
N GLN A 23 22.65 -14.53 20.30
CA GLN A 23 22.24 -14.82 18.91
C GLN A 23 21.56 -16.19 18.79
N VAL A 24 22.08 -17.22 19.46
CA VAL A 24 21.46 -18.55 19.48
C VAL A 24 20.07 -18.50 20.12
N LEU A 25 19.91 -17.80 21.25
CA LEU A 25 18.59 -17.63 21.88
C LEU A 25 17.61 -16.86 20.99
N LYS A 26 18.07 -15.83 20.26
CA LYS A 26 17.23 -15.11 19.30
C LYS A 26 16.80 -16.01 18.15
N ALA A 27 17.73 -16.80 17.60
CA ALA A 27 17.42 -17.74 16.52
C ALA A 27 16.42 -18.81 16.97
N LEU A 28 16.64 -19.43 18.13
CA LEU A 28 15.71 -20.40 18.73
C LEU A 28 14.34 -19.80 19.02
N GLY A 29 14.30 -18.57 19.55
CA GLY A 29 13.04 -17.86 19.81
C GLY A 29 12.24 -17.60 18.54
N ILE A 30 12.90 -17.18 17.45
CA ILE A 30 12.26 -16.98 16.15
C ILE A 30 11.78 -18.31 15.57
N SER A 31 12.59 -19.37 15.62
CA SER A 31 12.21 -20.69 15.11
C SER A 31 11.05 -21.32 15.88
N ALA A 32 11.04 -21.21 17.21
CA ALA A 32 9.95 -21.71 18.04
C ALA A 32 8.64 -20.94 17.78
N ALA A 33 8.72 -19.60 17.66
CA ALA A 33 7.57 -18.79 17.28
C ALA A 33 7.02 -19.20 15.90
N ALA A 34 7.90 -19.38 14.90
CA ALA A 34 7.49 -19.80 13.56
C ALA A 34 6.81 -21.17 13.51
N LEU A 35 7.25 -22.13 14.33
CA LEU A 35 6.66 -23.47 14.41
C LEU A 35 5.35 -23.51 15.21
N SER A 36 5.13 -22.56 16.11
CA SER A 36 3.90 -22.45 16.89
C SER A 36 2.73 -21.80 16.15
N LEU A 37 2.99 -21.23 14.96
CA LEU A 37 1.99 -20.55 14.17
C LEU A 37 1.22 -21.55 13.28
N PRO A 38 -0.13 -21.48 13.25
CA PRO A 38 -0.95 -22.30 12.36
C PRO A 38 -0.51 -22.15 10.89
N ALA A 39 -0.57 -23.22 10.10
CA ALA A 39 -0.21 -23.19 8.68
C ALA A 39 -0.98 -22.12 7.87
N THR A 40 -2.18 -21.74 8.31
CA THR A 40 -3.00 -20.66 7.72
C THR A 40 -2.52 -19.26 8.08
N ALA A 41 -1.74 -19.08 9.16
CA ALA A 41 -1.10 -17.82 9.54
C ALA A 41 0.25 -17.59 8.84
N GLN A 42 0.76 -18.58 8.09
CA GLN A 42 2.02 -18.44 7.35
C GLN A 42 1.94 -17.44 6.18
N ALA A 43 0.73 -17.17 5.66
CA ALA A 43 0.53 -16.14 4.64
C ALA A 43 0.89 -14.74 5.16
N ASP A 44 0.63 -14.48 6.45
CA ASP A 44 0.79 -13.17 7.09
C ASP A 44 2.24 -12.91 7.56
N LEU A 45 3.01 -13.97 7.82
CA LEU A 45 4.46 -13.84 8.04
C LEU A 45 5.22 -13.66 6.74
N LEU A 46 4.88 -14.43 5.69
CA LEU A 46 5.54 -14.32 4.39
C LEU A 46 5.30 -12.97 3.73
N SER A 47 4.16 -12.29 4.00
CA SER A 47 3.91 -10.92 3.53
C SER A 47 4.84 -9.89 4.18
N TRP A 48 5.21 -10.09 5.45
CA TRP A 48 6.15 -9.21 6.17
C TRP A 48 7.60 -9.38 5.69
N PHE A 49 7.98 -10.60 5.26
CA PHE A 49 9.31 -10.91 4.71
C PHE A 49 9.45 -10.69 3.20
N LYS A 50 8.35 -10.60 2.46
CA LYS A 50 8.38 -10.21 1.04
C LYS A 50 8.61 -8.70 0.96
N GLY A 51 9.81 -8.31 0.52
CA GLY A 51 10.14 -6.92 0.25
C GLY A 51 9.06 -6.22 -0.56
N ASN A 52 8.87 -4.93 -0.31
CA ASN A 52 7.92 -4.05 -1.00
C ASN A 52 8.29 -3.80 -2.49
N ASP A 53 8.96 -4.75 -3.15
CA ASP A 53 9.30 -4.74 -4.57
C ASP A 53 8.06 -5.10 -5.40
N ARG A 54 6.97 -4.36 -5.18
CA ARG A 54 5.78 -4.43 -6.00
C ARG A 54 5.96 -3.44 -7.16
N PRO A 55 5.60 -3.85 -8.39
CA PRO A 55 5.76 -2.98 -9.55
C PRO A 55 5.01 -1.67 -9.33
N PRO A 56 5.59 -0.52 -9.71
CA PRO A 56 4.88 0.75 -9.66
C PRO A 56 3.65 0.68 -10.57
N ALA A 57 2.58 1.36 -10.17
CA ALA A 57 1.38 1.45 -10.99
C ALA A 57 1.75 1.99 -12.39
N PRO A 58 1.16 1.43 -13.46
CA PRO A 58 1.45 1.86 -14.82
C PRO A 58 1.12 3.34 -15.02
N ALA A 59 1.98 4.06 -15.76
CA ALA A 59 1.79 5.48 -16.04
C ALA A 59 0.58 5.69 -16.97
N GLY A 60 -0.31 6.61 -16.57
CA GLY A 60 -1.48 6.99 -17.36
C GLY A 60 -1.16 7.88 -18.56
N LYS A 61 -2.13 8.03 -19.47
CA LYS A 61 -2.06 8.98 -20.59
C LYS A 61 -2.38 10.41 -20.09
N PRO A 62 -1.61 11.45 -20.47
CA PRO A 62 -1.91 12.82 -20.08
C PRO A 62 -3.22 13.31 -20.72
N LEU A 63 -3.94 14.15 -20.00
CA LEU A 63 -5.20 14.77 -20.42
C LEU A 63 -5.13 16.29 -20.24
N ASP A 64 -5.82 17.02 -21.12
CA ASP A 64 -5.99 18.47 -20.99
C ASP A 64 -7.17 18.78 -20.06
N PHE A 65 -6.96 19.70 -19.11
CA PHE A 65 -7.99 20.10 -18.15
C PHE A 65 -7.78 21.53 -17.64
N SER A 66 -8.87 22.15 -17.22
CA SER A 66 -8.85 23.45 -16.55
C SER A 66 -8.51 23.33 -15.06
N LYS A 67 -8.07 24.41 -14.42
CA LYS A 67 -7.85 24.49 -12.96
C LYS A 67 -8.72 25.61 -12.38
N PRO A 68 -10.02 25.36 -12.13
CA PRO A 68 -10.88 26.41 -11.59
C PRO A 68 -10.44 26.80 -10.19
N THR A 69 -10.33 28.11 -9.92
CA THR A 69 -9.87 28.67 -8.64
C THR A 69 -10.67 28.14 -7.44
N ALA A 70 -11.98 27.92 -7.62
CA ALA A 70 -12.87 27.42 -6.58
C ALA A 70 -12.48 26.02 -6.04
N TRP A 71 -11.71 25.25 -6.80
CA TRP A 71 -11.28 23.89 -6.43
C TRP A 71 -9.78 23.78 -6.15
N GLN A 72 -9.09 24.92 -6.06
CA GLN A 72 -7.69 24.98 -5.66
C GLN A 72 -7.60 25.41 -4.19
N ASN A 73 -6.70 24.78 -3.45
CA ASN A 73 -6.42 25.07 -2.05
C ASN A 73 -4.96 24.73 -1.75
N ASP A 74 -4.50 25.20 -0.60
CA ASP A 74 -3.12 25.02 -0.13
C ASP A 74 -2.96 23.79 0.78
N LEU A 75 -3.84 22.79 0.64
CA LEU A 75 -3.72 21.56 1.40
C LEU A 75 -2.47 20.78 0.96
N PRO A 76 -1.75 20.15 1.90
CA PRO A 76 -0.62 19.31 1.55
C PRO A 76 -1.11 18.12 0.71
N LEU A 77 -0.51 17.96 -0.47
CA LEU A 77 -0.87 16.88 -1.39
C LEU A 77 -0.28 15.56 -0.91
N THR A 78 -1.09 14.50 -1.00
CA THR A 78 -0.60 13.14 -0.82
C THR A 78 0.37 12.80 -1.96
N PRO A 79 1.57 12.25 -1.65
CA PRO A 79 2.51 11.79 -2.67
C PRO A 79 1.87 10.79 -3.65
N GLU A 80 2.16 10.92 -4.94
CA GLU A 80 1.55 10.12 -6.01
C GLU A 80 1.72 8.61 -5.79
N ASN A 81 2.90 8.17 -5.32
CA ASN A 81 3.18 6.77 -5.02
C ASN A 81 2.27 6.17 -3.94
N LYS A 82 1.75 7.00 -3.03
CA LYS A 82 0.75 6.56 -2.03
C LYS A 82 -0.64 6.52 -2.64
N VAL A 83 -0.98 7.50 -3.49
CA VAL A 83 -2.28 7.52 -4.19
C VAL A 83 -2.43 6.31 -5.11
N THR A 84 -1.39 5.92 -5.84
CA THR A 84 -1.44 4.79 -6.78
C THR A 84 -1.07 3.45 -6.15
N GLY A 85 -0.36 3.45 -5.03
CA GLY A 85 0.12 2.24 -4.36
C GLY A 85 -0.65 1.78 -3.12
N TYR A 86 -1.48 2.64 -2.51
CA TYR A 86 -2.22 2.34 -1.28
C TYR A 86 -3.72 2.50 -1.53
N ASN A 87 -4.37 1.42 -1.96
CA ASN A 87 -5.74 1.45 -2.46
C ASN A 87 -6.62 0.39 -1.80
N ASN A 88 -7.92 0.64 -1.73
CA ASN A 88 -8.93 -0.37 -1.43
C ASN A 88 -9.65 -0.70 -2.74
N PHE A 89 -9.26 -1.79 -3.39
CA PHE A 89 -9.95 -2.32 -4.57
C PHE A 89 -10.07 -3.84 -4.42
N TYR A 90 -11.16 -4.26 -3.78
CA TYR A 90 -11.35 -5.63 -3.29
C TYR A 90 -11.36 -6.69 -4.40
N GLU A 91 -11.78 -6.30 -5.59
CA GLU A 91 -11.76 -7.11 -6.81
C GLU A 91 -10.32 -7.54 -7.20
N PHE A 92 -9.30 -6.83 -6.71
CA PHE A 92 -7.89 -7.09 -6.99
C PHE A 92 -7.09 -7.52 -5.76
N GLY A 93 -7.73 -7.76 -4.62
CA GLY A 93 -7.09 -8.24 -3.40
C GLY A 93 -7.55 -7.51 -2.13
N LEU A 94 -7.20 -8.08 -0.98
CA LEU A 94 -7.58 -7.53 0.34
C LEU A 94 -6.51 -6.62 0.92
N ASP A 95 -5.24 -6.82 0.53
CA ASP A 95 -4.15 -5.99 0.99
C ASP A 95 -4.11 -4.67 0.21
N LYS A 96 -3.65 -3.61 0.88
CA LYS A 96 -3.63 -2.24 0.34
C LYS A 96 -2.77 -2.06 -0.90
N ALA A 97 -1.84 -2.97 -1.13
CA ALA A 97 -0.90 -2.93 -2.24
C ALA A 97 -1.23 -3.96 -3.34
N ASP A 98 -2.20 -4.85 -3.12
CA ASP A 98 -2.62 -5.82 -4.13
C ASP A 98 -3.27 -5.14 -5.36
N PRO A 99 -4.10 -4.08 -5.20
CA PRO A 99 -4.64 -3.37 -6.36
C PRO A 99 -3.57 -2.85 -7.30
N ALA A 100 -2.47 -2.30 -6.77
CA ALA A 100 -1.39 -1.78 -7.59
C ALA A 100 -0.68 -2.88 -8.40
N ALA A 101 -0.59 -4.10 -7.85
CA ALA A 101 0.03 -5.24 -8.52
C ALA A 101 -0.91 -5.94 -9.52
N ASN A 102 -2.22 -5.99 -9.25
CA ASN A 102 -3.16 -6.85 -9.97
C ASN A 102 -4.09 -6.10 -10.93
N ALA A 103 -4.32 -4.78 -10.74
CA ALA A 103 -5.28 -4.01 -11.54
C ALA A 103 -4.90 -3.86 -13.02
N GLY A 104 -3.63 -4.10 -13.38
CA GLY A 104 -3.19 -4.10 -14.79
C GLY A 104 -3.85 -5.18 -15.66
N SER A 105 -4.49 -6.18 -15.06
CA SER A 105 -5.28 -7.19 -15.77
C SER A 105 -6.63 -6.67 -16.28
N LEU A 106 -7.11 -5.54 -15.75
CA LEU A 106 -8.37 -4.92 -16.16
C LEU A 106 -8.20 -4.20 -17.49
N LYS A 107 -9.02 -4.58 -18.48
CA LYS A 107 -9.12 -3.83 -19.74
C LYS A 107 -10.06 -2.64 -19.54
N THR A 108 -9.51 -1.44 -19.51
CA THR A 108 -10.25 -0.18 -19.36
C THR A 108 -10.57 0.49 -20.70
N ASP A 109 -10.11 -0.09 -21.81
CA ASP A 109 -10.37 0.37 -23.18
C ASP A 109 -10.51 -0.88 -24.09
N PRO A 110 -11.66 -1.09 -24.75
CA PRO A 110 -12.86 -0.24 -24.78
C PRO A 110 -13.66 -0.30 -23.46
N TRP A 111 -14.37 0.79 -23.16
CA TRP A 111 -15.27 0.88 -22.00
C TRP A 111 -16.65 1.38 -22.42
N THR A 112 -17.70 0.90 -21.75
CA THR A 112 -19.08 1.31 -22.00
C THR A 112 -19.75 1.70 -20.70
N LEU A 113 -20.10 2.99 -20.56
CA LEU A 113 -20.85 3.52 -19.43
C LEU A 113 -22.30 3.79 -19.84
N LYS A 114 -23.25 3.09 -19.24
CA LYS A 114 -24.69 3.23 -19.52
C LYS A 114 -25.38 4.00 -18.39
N ILE A 115 -26.06 5.08 -18.75
CA ILE A 115 -26.94 5.86 -17.87
C ILE A 115 -28.39 5.49 -18.21
N SER A 116 -29.06 4.85 -17.26
CA SER A 116 -30.44 4.35 -17.39
C SER A 116 -31.18 4.44 -16.05
N GLY A 117 -32.45 4.04 -16.01
CA GLY A 117 -33.31 4.12 -14.83
C GLY A 117 -34.34 5.23 -14.97
N GLU A 118 -34.57 6.00 -13.91
CA GLU A 118 -35.51 7.12 -13.91
C GLU A 118 -34.89 8.38 -14.55
N VAL A 119 -34.61 8.31 -15.84
CA VAL A 119 -34.07 9.43 -16.63
C VAL A 119 -34.93 9.67 -17.86
N ALA A 120 -35.20 10.93 -18.18
CA ALA A 120 -35.98 11.28 -19.37
C ALA A 120 -35.23 10.94 -20.67
N LYS A 121 -33.88 10.97 -20.64
CA LYS A 121 -33.01 10.71 -21.80
C LYS A 121 -31.88 9.75 -21.40
N PRO A 122 -32.08 8.43 -21.53
CA PRO A 122 -31.02 7.45 -21.36
C PRO A 122 -29.87 7.72 -22.33
N LEU A 123 -28.63 7.45 -21.92
CA LEU A 123 -27.46 7.64 -22.77
C LEU A 123 -26.38 6.60 -22.49
N THR A 124 -25.56 6.32 -23.48
CA THR A 124 -24.41 5.44 -23.38
C THR A 124 -23.16 6.20 -23.82
N LEU A 125 -22.09 6.13 -23.04
CA LEU A 125 -20.79 6.72 -23.34
C LEU A 125 -19.77 5.61 -23.58
N ASP A 126 -18.90 5.78 -24.58
CA ASP A 126 -17.73 4.95 -24.79
C ASP A 126 -16.51 5.51 -24.02
N HIS A 127 -15.35 4.85 -24.13
CA HIS A 127 -14.11 5.27 -23.46
C HIS A 127 -13.70 6.70 -23.82
N ASP A 128 -13.73 7.06 -25.12
CA ASP A 128 -13.33 8.38 -25.60
C ASP A 128 -14.28 9.47 -25.11
N ALA A 129 -15.58 9.20 -25.04
CA ALA A 129 -16.56 10.14 -24.52
C ALA A 129 -16.32 10.49 -23.04
N LEU A 130 -15.67 9.63 -22.24
CA LEU A 130 -15.35 9.94 -20.84
C LEU A 130 -14.37 11.12 -20.71
N THR A 131 -13.53 11.36 -21.71
CA THR A 131 -12.51 12.42 -21.67
C THR A 131 -12.80 13.58 -22.61
N THR A 132 -13.66 13.41 -23.61
CA THR A 132 -13.92 14.41 -24.65
C THR A 132 -15.33 15.04 -24.59
N ARG A 133 -16.32 14.34 -24.03
CA ARG A 133 -17.72 14.80 -24.05
C ARG A 133 -17.96 16.02 -23.17
N PHE A 134 -17.18 16.16 -22.10
CA PHE A 134 -17.32 17.21 -21.10
C PHE A 134 -15.97 17.88 -20.85
N PRO A 135 -15.93 19.19 -20.55
CA PRO A 135 -14.69 19.86 -20.22
C PRO A 135 -14.13 19.32 -18.89
N ALA A 136 -12.89 18.86 -18.91
CA ALA A 136 -12.22 18.36 -17.72
C ALA A 136 -11.73 19.52 -16.82
N GLY A 137 -11.75 19.27 -15.51
CA GLY A 137 -11.27 20.20 -14.49
C GLY A 137 -10.57 19.46 -13.35
N ARG A 138 -9.51 20.05 -12.80
CA ARG A 138 -8.81 19.53 -11.62
C ARG A 138 -9.37 20.14 -10.35
N ALA A 139 -9.66 19.28 -9.37
CA ALA A 139 -10.05 19.66 -8.03
C ALA A 139 -9.14 19.02 -6.98
N ASN A 140 -8.65 19.80 -6.01
CA ASN A 140 -7.90 19.30 -4.86
C ASN A 140 -8.88 19.00 -3.72
N LEU A 141 -9.09 17.73 -3.42
CA LEU A 141 -10.08 17.28 -2.44
C LEU A 141 -9.40 16.51 -1.31
N SER A 142 -9.89 16.71 -0.09
CA SER A 142 -9.55 15.89 1.08
C SER A 142 -10.84 15.32 1.66
N TYR A 143 -10.88 14.02 1.90
CA TYR A 143 -11.98 13.38 2.61
C TYR A 143 -11.60 13.23 4.07
N ALA A 144 -12.17 14.07 4.94
CA ALA A 144 -12.18 13.78 6.37
C ALA A 144 -13.43 12.93 6.63
N LEU A 145 -13.24 11.66 7.03
CA LEU A 145 -14.33 10.91 7.65
C LEU A 145 -14.73 11.68 8.91
N ARG A 146 -15.88 12.35 8.86
CA ARG A 146 -16.54 12.87 10.06
C ARG A 146 -17.26 11.74 10.77
#